data_AF-A0A9D8P0C0-F1
#
_entry.id   AF-A0A9D8P0C0-F1
#
_cell.length_a   1.000
_cell.length_b   1.000
_cell.length_c   1.000
_cell.angle_alpha   90.00
_cell.angle_beta   90.00
_cell.angle_gamma   90.00
#
_symmetry.space_group_name_H-M   'P 1'
#
loop_
_entity.id
_entity.type
_entity.pdbx_description
1 polymer ?
#
loop_
_entity_poly.entity_id
_entity_poly.type
_entity_poly.pdbx_seq_one_letter_code
_entity_poly.pdbx_strand_id
1 'polypeptide(L)'
;MARIIERLKKAATRSISTKYSLVFALLVNVTVTVILVSAGLITFSQFEAIRYQVQDAVAKAQALNEERELRRTGSYLSHRLREPLAKQDLLRLNAQIEEVETWLPISSFLIMDKQGRIVTDGSSENARRLQTEPLPPSLSQKRTASTVGPDGRELAFVVGEPGQTLGFAKLALEGSSTASS
;
A
#
# COMPACT_ATOMS: atom_id res chain seq x y z
N MET A 1 -59.40 -63.93 -2.06
CA MET A 1 -58.40 -62.85 -2.26
C MET A 1 -58.95 -61.42 -2.17
N ALA A 2 -60.25 -61.17 -2.45
CA ALA A 2 -60.81 -59.80 -2.45
C ALA A 2 -60.80 -59.06 -1.09
N ARG A 3 -60.94 -59.77 0.04
CA ARG A 3 -61.00 -59.15 1.39
C ARG A 3 -59.67 -58.61 1.92
N ILE A 4 -58.53 -59.03 1.38
CA ILE A 4 -57.20 -58.58 1.86
C ILE A 4 -56.83 -57.23 1.23
N ILE A 5 -57.18 -57.03 -0.05
CA ILE A 5 -56.94 -55.79 -0.79
C ILE A 5 -57.80 -54.64 -0.21
N GLU A 6 -59.02 -54.95 0.23
CA GLU A 6 -59.93 -53.96 0.83
C GLU A 6 -59.44 -53.46 2.20
N ARG A 7 -58.77 -54.33 2.99
CA ARG A 7 -58.17 -53.94 4.28
C ARG A 7 -56.92 -53.07 4.12
N LEU A 8 -56.14 -53.27 3.05
CA LEU A 8 -54.98 -52.42 2.74
C LEU A 8 -55.39 -51.02 2.26
N LYS A 9 -56.47 -50.90 1.48
CA LYS A 9 -57.00 -49.60 1.02
C LYS A 9 -57.56 -48.77 2.18
N LYS A 10 -58.16 -49.43 3.18
CA LYS A 10 -58.71 -48.78 4.38
C LYS A 10 -57.63 -48.33 5.37
N ALA A 11 -56.43 -48.93 5.34
CA ALA A 11 -55.29 -48.48 6.12
C ALA A 11 -54.57 -47.26 5.49
N ALA A 12 -54.57 -47.16 4.16
CA ALA A 12 -53.94 -46.05 3.43
C ALA A 12 -54.74 -44.72 3.47
N THR A 13 -56.01 -44.77 3.88
CA THR A 13 -56.90 -43.60 4.00
C THR A 13 -57.26 -43.29 5.46
N ARG A 14 -56.45 -43.76 6.42
CA ARG A 14 -56.52 -43.25 7.78
C ARG A 14 -55.80 -41.90 7.77
N SER A 15 -56.58 -40.85 7.47
CA SER A 15 -56.14 -39.46 7.45
C SER A 15 -55.16 -39.22 8.60
N ILE A 16 -53.90 -38.96 8.26
CA ILE A 16 -52.94 -38.37 9.20
C ILE A 16 -53.69 -37.17 9.79
N SER A 17 -54.03 -37.26 11.08
CA SER A 17 -54.88 -36.24 11.70
C SER A 17 -54.24 -34.89 11.38
N THR A 18 -55.03 -33.95 10.86
CA THR A 18 -54.55 -32.65 10.35
C THR A 18 -53.63 -31.94 11.36
N LYS A 19 -53.82 -32.23 12.65
CA LYS A 19 -53.00 -31.79 13.77
C LYS A 19 -51.55 -32.29 13.69
N TYR A 20 -51.32 -33.56 13.35
CA TYR A 20 -49.96 -34.13 13.22
C TYR A 20 -49.24 -33.66 11.96
N SER A 21 -49.97 -33.47 10.84
CA SER A 21 -49.39 -32.91 9.62
C SER A 21 -48.94 -31.46 9.81
N LEU A 22 -49.70 -30.67 10.58
CA LEU A 22 -49.37 -29.27 10.87
C LEU A 22 -48.17 -29.15 11.82
N VAL A 23 -48.12 -29.98 12.87
CA VAL A 23 -46.95 -30.04 13.77
C VAL A 23 -45.70 -30.51 13.01
N PHE A 24 -45.83 -31.51 12.14
CA PHE A 24 -44.72 -32.00 11.32
C PHE A 24 -44.22 -30.93 10.33
N ALA A 25 -45.12 -30.26 9.62
CA ALA A 25 -44.77 -29.18 8.71
C ALA A 25 -44.08 -28.01 9.43
N LEU A 26 -44.56 -27.64 10.63
CA LEU A 26 -43.93 -26.62 11.48
C LEU A 26 -42.51 -27.01 11.86
N LEU A 27 -42.30 -28.27 12.27
CA LEU A 27 -41.02 -28.79 12.72
C LEU A 27 -39.99 -28.82 11.57
N VAL A 28 -40.42 -29.23 10.38
CA VAL A 28 -39.58 -29.16 9.17
C VAL A 28 -39.21 -27.72 8.85
N ASN A 29 -40.16 -26.79 8.91
CA ASN A 29 -39.91 -25.39 8.57
C ASN A 29 -38.94 -24.72 9.56
N VAL A 30 -39.07 -25.01 10.85
CA VAL A 30 -38.12 -24.56 11.89
C VAL A 30 -36.73 -25.13 11.60
N THR A 31 -36.63 -26.41 11.27
CA THR A 31 -35.34 -27.06 11.01
C THR A 31 -34.65 -26.47 9.77
N VAL A 32 -35.39 -26.26 8.68
CA VAL A 32 -34.88 -25.60 7.47
C VAL A 32 -34.44 -24.17 7.77
N THR A 33 -35.21 -23.42 8.56
CA THR A 33 -34.86 -22.05 8.95
C THR A 33 -33.58 -22.01 9.76
N VAL A 34 -33.42 -22.91 10.74
CA VAL A 34 -32.20 -23.02 11.55
C VAL A 34 -31.00 -23.33 10.67
N ILE A 35 -31.10 -24.30 9.75
CA ILE A 35 -30.01 -24.63 8.82
C ILE A 35 -29.65 -23.42 7.94
N LEU A 36 -30.63 -22.68 7.43
CA LEU A 36 -30.39 -21.49 6.60
C LEU A 36 -29.69 -20.38 7.38
N VAL A 37 -30.14 -20.11 8.60
CA VAL A 37 -29.55 -19.09 9.47
C VAL A 37 -28.12 -19.47 9.87
N SER A 38 -27.88 -20.74 10.23
CA SER A 38 -26.54 -21.23 10.55
C SER A 38 -25.60 -21.14 9.34
N ALA A 39 -26.06 -21.53 8.16
CA ALA A 39 -25.28 -21.39 6.93
C ALA A 39 -24.95 -19.91 6.64
N GLY A 40 -25.93 -19.01 6.80
CA GLY A 40 -25.74 -17.58 6.64
C GLY A 40 -24.70 -16.99 7.60
N LEU A 41 -24.80 -17.33 8.90
CA LEU A 41 -23.84 -16.88 9.92
C LEU A 41 -22.42 -17.38 9.65
N ILE A 42 -22.26 -18.63 9.20
CA ILE A 42 -20.94 -19.18 8.84
C ILE A 42 -20.35 -18.42 7.64
N THR A 43 -21.12 -18.23 6.57
CA THR A 43 -20.64 -17.48 5.38
C THR A 43 -20.31 -16.02 5.68
N PHE A 44 -21.05 -15.38 6.60
CA PHE A 44 -20.79 -14.00 7.00
C PHE A 44 -19.47 -13.87 7.76
N SER A 45 -19.18 -14.77 8.70
CA SER A 45 -17.91 -14.77 9.44
C SER A 45 -16.69 -15.03 8.55
N GLN A 46 -16.83 -15.83 7.49
CA GLN A 46 -15.75 -16.05 6.52
C GLN A 46 -15.48 -14.82 5.65
N PHE A 47 -16.51 -14.01 5.37
CA PHE A 47 -16.38 -12.81 4.55
C PHE A 47 -15.55 -11.70 5.24
N GLU A 48 -15.66 -11.58 6.56
CA GLU A 48 -14.90 -10.62 7.35
C GLU A 48 -13.40 -10.98 7.38
N ALA A 49 -13.07 -12.27 7.57
CA ALA A 49 -11.68 -12.73 7.54
C ALA A 49 -11.02 -12.51 6.17
N ILE A 50 -11.75 -12.73 5.07
CA ILE A 50 -11.25 -12.49 3.71
C ILE A 50 -11.00 -10.99 3.47
N ARG A 51 -11.87 -10.10 3.95
CA ARG A 51 -11.68 -8.66 3.83
C ARG A 51 -10.38 -8.19 4.48
N TYR A 52 -10.09 -8.65 5.70
CA TYR A 52 -8.84 -8.31 6.38
C TYR A 52 -7.60 -8.82 5.65
N GLN A 53 -7.63 -10.06 5.16
CA GLN A 53 -6.49 -10.62 4.42
C GLN A 53 -6.24 -9.89 3.11
N VAL A 54 -7.30 -9.50 2.39
CA VAL A 54 -7.19 -8.73 1.15
C VAL A 54 -6.66 -7.32 1.44
N GLN A 55 -7.16 -6.65 2.47
CA GLN A 55 -6.68 -5.31 2.86
C GLN A 55 -5.19 -5.32 3.25
N ASP A 56 -4.76 -6.28 4.06
CA ASP A 56 -3.36 -6.43 4.46
C ASP A 56 -2.46 -6.77 3.26
N ALA A 57 -2.90 -7.66 2.38
CA ALA A 57 -2.16 -8.00 1.16
C ALA A 57 -2.05 -6.81 0.20
N VAL A 58 -3.11 -6.03 0.03
CA VAL A 58 -3.12 -4.81 -0.79
C VAL A 58 -2.22 -3.73 -0.17
N ALA A 59 -2.31 -3.49 1.14
CA ALA A 59 -1.47 -2.52 1.84
C ALA A 59 0.01 -2.87 1.71
N LYS A 60 0.37 -4.16 1.88
CA LYS A 60 1.74 -4.65 1.68
C LYS A 60 2.20 -4.50 0.23
N ALA A 61 1.34 -4.83 -0.74
CA ALA A 61 1.66 -4.70 -2.15
C ALA A 61 1.85 -3.23 -2.57
N GLN A 62 1.01 -2.33 -2.06
CA GLN A 62 1.13 -0.88 -2.27
C GLN A 62 2.43 -0.34 -1.68
N ALA A 63 2.74 -0.66 -0.42
CA ALA A 63 3.99 -0.24 0.22
C ALA A 63 5.23 -0.71 -0.56
N LEU A 64 5.23 -1.97 -1.04
CA LEU A 64 6.31 -2.50 -1.87
C LEU A 64 6.38 -1.82 -3.24
N ASN A 65 5.25 -1.48 -3.85
CA ASN A 65 5.23 -0.79 -5.13
C ASN A 65 5.75 0.65 -4.99
N GLU A 66 5.32 1.35 -3.96
CA GLU A 66 5.82 2.69 -3.61
C GLU A 66 7.34 2.68 -3.37
N GLU A 67 7.88 1.72 -2.62
CA GLU A 67 9.33 1.62 -2.42
C GLU A 67 10.08 1.40 -3.75
N ARG A 68 9.52 0.58 -4.66
CA ARG A 68 10.10 0.37 -5.99
C ARG A 68 10.08 1.63 -6.84
N GLU A 69 8.98 2.38 -6.82
CA GLU A 69 8.85 3.63 -7.56
C GLU A 69 9.84 4.68 -7.04
N LEU A 70 9.92 4.88 -5.73
CA LEU A 70 10.89 5.77 -5.10
C LEU A 70 12.33 5.39 -5.43
N ARG A 71 12.64 4.08 -5.43
CA ARG A 71 13.96 3.58 -5.81
C ARG A 71 14.26 3.85 -7.29
N ARG A 72 13.27 3.69 -8.17
CA ARG A 72 13.41 4.02 -9.61
C ARG A 72 13.63 5.51 -9.81
N THR A 73 12.86 6.35 -9.13
CA THR A 73 13.02 7.82 -9.16
C THR A 73 14.38 8.22 -8.64
N GLY A 74 14.81 7.71 -7.49
CA GLY A 74 16.14 7.96 -6.93
C GLY A 74 17.27 7.51 -7.88
N SER A 75 17.11 6.36 -8.55
CA SER A 75 18.08 5.90 -9.56
C SER A 75 18.13 6.80 -10.79
N TYR A 76 16.97 7.23 -11.29
CA TYR A 76 16.88 8.14 -12.43
C TYR A 76 17.51 9.50 -12.12
N LEU A 77 17.16 10.09 -10.98
CA LEU A 77 17.72 11.37 -10.52
C LEU A 77 19.22 11.25 -10.24
N SER A 78 19.68 10.17 -9.62
CA SER A 78 21.10 9.91 -9.40
C SER A 78 21.90 9.92 -10.71
N HIS A 79 21.38 9.28 -11.76
CA HIS A 79 22.03 9.27 -13.07
C HIS A 79 22.05 10.67 -13.71
N ARG A 80 20.95 11.42 -13.60
CA ARG A 80 20.78 12.75 -14.18
C ARG A 80 21.67 13.82 -13.53
N LEU A 81 21.78 13.78 -12.20
CA LEU A 81 22.58 14.73 -11.41
C LEU A 81 24.10 14.43 -11.43
N ARG A 82 24.50 13.23 -11.86
CA ARG A 82 25.90 12.75 -11.80
C ARG A 82 26.87 13.67 -12.53
N GLU A 83 26.60 13.96 -13.80
CA GLU A 83 27.48 14.79 -14.63
C GLU A 83 27.60 16.24 -14.12
N PRO A 84 26.48 16.97 -13.87
CA PRO A 84 26.58 18.34 -13.39
C PRO A 84 27.18 18.42 -11.99
N LEU A 85 26.96 17.43 -11.11
CA LEU A 85 27.59 17.38 -9.80
C LEU A 85 29.11 17.14 -9.90
N ALA A 86 29.55 16.25 -10.81
CA ALA A 86 30.97 16.01 -11.04
C ALA A 86 31.71 17.26 -11.55
N LYS A 87 31.03 18.08 -12.36
CA LYS A 87 31.56 19.35 -12.89
C LYS A 87 31.33 20.54 -11.96
N GLN A 88 30.63 20.35 -10.84
CA GLN A 88 30.16 21.42 -9.94
C GLN A 88 29.41 22.54 -10.68
N ASP A 89 28.66 22.18 -11.72
CA ASP A 89 27.92 23.13 -12.56
C ASP A 89 26.58 23.47 -11.91
N LEU A 90 26.59 24.51 -11.08
CA LEU A 90 25.44 24.95 -10.29
C LEU A 90 24.26 25.37 -11.17
N LEU A 91 24.51 26.01 -12.31
CA LEU A 91 23.46 26.46 -13.21
C LEU A 91 22.69 25.26 -13.77
N ARG A 92 23.42 24.22 -14.20
CA ARG A 92 22.78 22.97 -14.65
C ARG A 92 22.10 22.20 -13.53
N LEU A 93 22.67 22.19 -12.32
CA LEU A 93 22.02 21.54 -11.17
C LEU A 93 20.69 22.22 -10.83
N ASN A 94 20.65 23.55 -10.79
CA ASN A 94 19.42 24.29 -10.47
C ASN A 94 18.37 24.12 -11.57
N ALA A 95 18.75 24.18 -12.85
CA ALA A 95 17.83 23.92 -13.95
C ALA A 95 17.27 22.48 -13.91
N GLN A 96 18.08 21.50 -13.50
CA GLN A 96 17.60 20.13 -13.31
C GLN A 96 16.64 20.01 -12.13
N ILE A 97 16.88 20.71 -11.02
CA ILE A 97 15.95 20.74 -9.88
C ILE A 97 14.61 21.35 -10.31
N GLU A 98 14.64 22.51 -10.97
CA GLU A 98 13.44 23.19 -11.47
C GLU A 98 12.63 22.29 -12.40
N GLU A 99 13.29 21.59 -13.33
CA GLU A 99 12.61 20.62 -14.19
C GLU A 99 11.99 19.48 -13.37
N VAL A 100 12.66 18.99 -12.32
CA VAL A 100 12.12 17.93 -11.46
C VAL A 100 10.89 18.39 -10.69
N GLU A 101 10.88 19.64 -10.20
CA GLU A 101 9.74 20.24 -9.52
C GLU A 101 8.49 20.34 -10.41
N THR A 102 8.64 20.41 -11.74
CA THR A 102 7.47 20.46 -12.65
C THR A 102 6.67 19.16 -12.71
N TRP A 103 7.27 18.01 -12.41
CA TRP A 103 6.62 16.70 -12.52
C TRP A 103 6.59 15.89 -11.22
N LEU A 104 7.27 16.37 -10.17
CA LEU A 104 7.24 15.76 -8.85
C LEU A 104 6.86 16.84 -7.81
N PRO A 105 5.86 16.60 -6.95
CA PRO A 105 5.46 17.55 -5.92
C PRO A 105 6.51 17.58 -4.80
N ILE A 106 7.54 18.40 -4.99
CA ILE A 106 8.69 18.52 -4.10
C ILE A 106 8.55 19.83 -3.32
N SER A 107 8.64 19.75 -2.00
CA SER A 107 8.68 20.93 -1.12
C SER A 107 10.10 21.45 -0.90
N SER A 108 11.12 20.59 -1.04
CA SER A 108 12.52 20.96 -0.91
C SER A 108 13.42 19.99 -1.66
N PHE A 109 14.39 20.50 -2.40
CA PHE A 109 15.43 19.69 -3.05
C PHE A 109 16.82 20.18 -2.64
N LEU A 110 17.58 19.33 -1.97
CA LEU A 110 18.96 19.60 -1.57
C LEU A 110 19.91 18.67 -2.31
N ILE A 111 20.97 19.23 -2.89
CA ILE A 111 22.11 18.48 -3.44
C ILE A 111 23.32 18.77 -2.58
N MET A 112 24.03 17.73 -2.18
CA MET A 112 25.14 17.76 -1.23
C MET A 112 26.38 17.10 -1.81
N ASP A 113 27.55 17.53 -1.33
CA ASP A 113 28.84 16.92 -1.61
C ASP A 113 29.06 15.62 -0.81
N LYS A 114 30.22 14.98 -0.98
CA LYS A 114 30.57 13.74 -0.26
C LYS A 114 30.66 13.91 1.26
N GLN A 115 30.80 15.14 1.74
CA GLN A 115 30.89 15.48 3.15
C GLN A 115 29.51 15.83 3.73
N GLY A 116 28.44 15.81 2.93
CA GLY A 116 27.09 16.18 3.35
C GLY A 116 26.87 17.68 3.41
N ARG A 117 27.74 18.49 2.79
CA ARG A 117 27.55 19.94 2.68
C ARG A 117 26.71 20.26 1.46
N ILE A 118 25.74 21.15 1.62
CA ILE A 118 24.83 21.56 0.56
C ILE A 118 25.62 22.33 -0.53
N VAL A 119 25.54 21.81 -1.75
CA VAL A 119 26.06 22.44 -2.97
C VAL A 119 25.04 23.40 -3.55
N THR A 120 23.77 22.98 -3.57
CA THR A 120 22.62 23.78 -4.02
C THR A 120 21.35 23.30 -3.32
N ASP A 121 20.43 24.22 -3.09
CA ASP A 121 19.06 23.98 -2.62
C ASP A 121 18.00 24.23 -3.72
N GLY A 122 18.45 24.43 -4.97
CA GLY A 122 17.59 24.73 -6.11
C GLY A 122 17.16 26.20 -6.21
N SER A 123 17.29 26.98 -5.15
CA SER A 123 16.92 28.40 -5.17
C SER A 123 17.91 29.24 -5.99
N SER A 124 17.44 30.38 -6.50
CA SER A 124 18.29 31.33 -7.22
C SER A 124 19.44 31.87 -6.35
N GLU A 125 19.18 32.07 -5.05
CA GLU A 125 20.15 32.60 -4.09
C GLU A 125 21.04 31.53 -3.44
N ASN A 126 20.61 30.26 -3.47
CA ASN A 126 21.27 29.15 -2.77
C ASN A 126 21.53 29.44 -1.29
N ALA A 127 20.52 29.92 -0.58
CA ALA A 127 20.64 30.38 0.81
C ALA A 127 21.18 29.31 1.76
N ARG A 128 20.92 28.03 1.49
CA ARG A 128 21.38 26.90 2.31
C ARG A 128 22.76 26.36 1.94
N ARG A 129 23.44 26.98 0.97
CA ARG A 129 24.75 26.49 0.50
C ARG A 129 25.79 26.44 1.62
N LEU A 130 26.67 25.42 1.55
CA LEU A 130 27.72 25.09 2.51
C LEU A 130 27.22 24.67 3.90
N GLN A 131 25.92 24.73 4.18
CA GLN A 131 25.36 24.17 5.41
C GLN A 131 25.46 22.64 5.36
N THR A 132 25.65 22.01 6.51
CA THR A 132 25.70 20.55 6.62
C THR A 132 24.33 20.03 7.00
N GLU A 133 23.81 19.08 6.24
CA GLU A 133 22.53 18.44 6.52
C GLU A 133 22.77 16.99 7.00
N PRO A 134 22.05 16.51 8.04
CA PRO A 134 22.16 15.13 8.46
C PRO A 134 21.59 14.18 7.40
N LEU A 135 22.41 13.20 6.99
CA LEU A 135 22.00 12.13 6.07
C LEU A 135 21.44 10.93 6.84
N PRO A 136 20.40 10.24 6.33
CA PRO A 136 19.88 9.04 6.96
C PRO A 136 20.96 7.94 7.07
N PRO A 137 21.10 7.26 8.22
CA PRO A 137 22.11 6.21 8.40
C PRO A 137 21.91 5.01 7.47
N SER A 138 20.67 4.77 7.02
CA SER A 138 20.32 3.75 6.04
C SER A 138 20.90 4.02 4.65
N LEU A 139 21.28 5.27 4.33
CA LEU A 139 21.84 5.65 3.05
C LEU A 139 23.22 5.03 2.77
N SER A 140 23.97 4.75 3.85
CA SER A 140 25.26 4.06 3.79
C SER A 140 25.13 2.60 3.36
N GLN A 141 23.99 1.96 3.65
CA GLN A 141 23.72 0.56 3.33
C GLN A 141 22.90 0.42 2.04
N LYS A 142 21.91 1.31 1.87
CA LYS A 142 21.02 1.36 0.71
C LYS A 142 21.27 2.69 0.01
N ARG A 143 21.70 2.66 -1.26
CA ARG A 143 21.96 3.88 -2.06
C ARG A 143 20.76 4.83 -2.20
N THR A 144 19.58 4.40 -1.78
CA THR A 144 18.37 5.19 -1.66
C THR A 144 17.73 4.86 -0.31
N ALA A 145 17.35 5.88 0.43
CA ALA A 145 16.65 5.79 1.70
C ALA A 145 15.42 6.70 1.65
N SER A 146 14.26 6.17 2.03
CA SER A 146 13.08 7.00 2.28
C SER A 146 12.83 7.05 3.78
N THR A 147 12.58 8.24 4.29
CA THR A 147 12.24 8.49 5.70
C THR A 147 10.95 9.28 5.73
N VAL A 148 10.03 8.92 6.62
CA VAL A 148 8.82 9.71 6.85
C VAL A 148 9.14 10.69 7.98
N GLY A 149 9.14 11.98 7.66
CA GLY A 149 9.35 13.08 8.60
C GLY A 149 8.04 13.77 8.99
N PRO A 150 8.09 14.76 9.89
CA PRO A 150 6.92 15.54 10.30
C PRO A 150 6.31 16.35 9.15
N ASP A 151 7.12 16.78 8.18
CA ASP A 151 6.70 17.61 7.04
C ASP A 151 6.31 16.80 5.79
N GLY A 152 6.33 15.48 5.88
CA GLY A 152 6.00 14.58 4.77
C GLY A 152 7.05 13.49 4.54
N ARG A 153 7.11 12.97 3.31
CA ARG A 153 8.03 11.90 2.95
C ARG A 153 9.31 12.49 2.39
N GLU A 154 10.44 12.17 3.01
CA GLU A 154 11.76 12.49 2.52
C GLU A 154 12.35 11.30 1.76
N LEU A 155 13.06 11.59 0.67
CA LEU A 155 13.84 10.64 -0.10
C LEU A 155 15.27 11.16 -0.19
N ALA A 156 16.21 10.40 0.36
CA ALA A 156 17.64 10.63 0.20
C ALA A 156 18.22 9.57 -0.73
N PHE A 157 19.12 9.96 -1.62
CA PHE A 157 19.82 9.03 -2.51
C PHE A 157 21.27 9.45 -2.76
N VAL A 158 22.09 8.45 -3.03
CA VAL A 158 23.50 8.62 -3.39
C VAL A 158 23.60 8.99 -4.86
N VAL A 159 24.32 10.07 -5.16
CA VAL A 159 24.64 10.48 -6.53
C VAL A 159 26.00 9.91 -6.91
N GLY A 160 26.03 9.10 -7.99
CA GLY A 160 27.24 8.44 -8.48
C GLY A 160 27.03 6.95 -8.75
N GLU A 161 28.13 6.20 -8.92
CA GLU A 161 28.11 4.77 -9.25
C GLU A 161 28.39 3.88 -8.02
N PRO A 162 28.02 2.58 -8.07
CA PRO A 162 28.46 1.61 -7.08
C PRO A 162 29.98 1.68 -6.86
N GLY A 163 30.41 1.98 -5.63
CA GLY A 163 31.83 2.15 -5.28
C GLY A 163 32.41 3.56 -5.50
N GLN A 164 31.70 4.46 -6.19
CA GLN A 164 32.14 5.85 -6.38
C GLN A 164 31.01 6.85 -6.09
N THR A 165 30.90 7.25 -4.83
CA THR A 165 30.01 8.32 -4.37
C THR A 165 30.56 9.67 -4.80
N LEU A 166 29.78 10.45 -5.55
CA LEU A 166 30.09 11.84 -5.91
C LEU A 166 29.47 12.82 -4.91
N GLY A 167 28.32 12.46 -4.35
CA GLY A 167 27.63 13.22 -3.33
C GLY A 167 26.28 12.59 -3.00
N PHE A 168 25.39 13.39 -2.43
CA PHE A 168 24.08 12.95 -1.99
C PHE A 168 23.03 13.94 -2.44
N ALA A 169 21.80 13.48 -2.59
CA ALA A 169 20.66 14.34 -2.81
C ALA A 169 19.56 13.95 -1.82
N LYS A 170 18.86 14.96 -1.31
CA LYS A 170 17.72 14.81 -0.41
C LYS A 170 16.59 15.62 -0.96
N LEU A 171 15.44 14.99 -1.18
CA LEU A 171 14.22 15.66 -1.56
C LEU A 171 13.13 15.41 -0.52
N ALA A 172 12.35 16.43 -0.23
CA ALA A 172 11.13 16.32 0.56
C ALA A 172 9.95 16.39 -0.40
N LEU A 173 9.11 15.36 -0.38
CA LEU A 173 7.88 15.31 -1.15
C LEU A 173 6.79 15.99 -0.34
N GLU A 174 6.00 16.85 -0.99
CA GLU A 174 4.76 17.35 -0.39
C GLU A 174 3.87 16.16 -0.01
N GLY A 175 3.35 16.17 1.21
CA GLY A 175 2.63 15.03 1.76
C GLY A 175 1.43 14.65 0.90
N SER A 176 1.53 13.54 0.15
CA SER A 176 0.35 12.73 -0.12
C SER A 176 -0.01 12.05 1.20
N SER A 177 -0.75 12.78 2.05
CA SER A 177 -1.48 12.19 3.16
C SER A 177 -2.48 11.18 2.59
N THR A 178 -2.01 9.96 2.38
CA THR A 178 -2.84 8.76 2.44
C THR A 178 -2.52 8.06 3.75
N ALA A 179 -2.53 8.82 4.85
CA ALA A 179 -2.86 8.27 6.15
C ALA A 179 -4.38 8.08 6.16
N SER A 180 -4.85 6.98 5.58
CA SER A 180 -6.24 6.57 5.76
C SER A 180 -6.41 6.16 7.22
N SER A 181 -7.21 6.96 7.91
CA SER A 181 -7.77 6.71 9.24
C SER A 181 -8.65 5.48 9.29
#